data_AF-R6U5Y4-F1
#
_entry.id   AF-R6U5Y4-F1
#
_cell.length_a   1.000
_cell.length_b   1.000
_cell.length_c   1.000
_cell.angle_alpha   90.00
_cell.angle_beta   90.00
_cell.angle_gamma   90.00
#
_symmetry.space_group_name_H-M   'P 1'
#
loop_
_entity.id
_entity.type
_entity.pdbx_description
1 polymer ?
#
loop_
_entity_poly.entity_id
_entity_poly.type
_entity_poly.pdbx_seq_one_letter_code
_entity_poly.pdbx_strand_id
1 'polypeptide(L)'
;MNNNKIYRILGRRGNTTIPYEIRKKCGFSRNDLISFEEHDQNTVIIRHEKVCDGCGKLNLNEKKAVAKPTNEETLLDFVDSLSRDEQAAMLQHLCKLWLAAGETNA
;
A
#
# COMPACT_ATOMS: atom_id res chain seq x y z
N MET A 1 13.78 25.45 9.67
CA MET A 1 13.15 24.13 9.88
C MET A 1 11.77 24.37 10.47
N ASN A 2 10.70 24.20 9.69
CA ASN A 2 9.34 24.51 10.16
C ASN A 2 8.89 23.44 11.15
N ASN A 3 8.99 23.77 12.43
CA ASN A 3 8.64 22.90 13.55
C ASN A 3 7.12 22.95 13.76
N ASN A 4 6.36 22.32 12.85
CA ASN A 4 4.89 22.36 12.90
C ASN A 4 4.37 21.36 13.94
N LYS A 5 4.41 21.77 15.22
CA LYS A 5 3.81 21.00 16.32
C LYS A 5 2.29 21.21 16.31
N ILE A 6 1.53 20.12 16.26
CA ILE A 6 0.07 20.15 16.35
C ILE A 6 -0.33 19.59 17.71
N TYR A 7 -0.93 20.43 18.55
CA TYR A 7 -1.39 20.04 19.88
C TYR A 7 -2.79 19.41 19.82
N ARG A 8 -3.00 18.34 20.59
CA ARG A 8 -4.29 17.67 20.78
C ARG A 8 -4.46 17.29 22.24
N ILE A 9 -5.69 17.37 22.73
CA ILE A 9 -6.05 16.86 24.05
C ILE A 9 -6.38 15.37 23.91
N LEU A 10 -5.88 14.54 24.82
CA LEU A 10 -6.22 13.13 24.87
C LEU A 10 -7.70 12.95 25.24
N GLY A 11 -8.38 12.02 24.56
CA GLY A 11 -9.74 11.63 24.92
C GLY A 11 -9.79 10.90 26.27
N ARG A 12 -10.99 10.64 26.77
CA ARG A 12 -11.22 9.95 28.07
C ARG A 12 -10.51 8.59 28.19
N ARG A 13 -10.23 7.93 27.07
CA ARG A 13 -9.56 6.62 27.01
C ARG A 13 -8.09 6.71 26.61
N GLY A 14 -7.49 7.90 26.62
CA GLY A 14 -6.11 8.12 26.18
C GLY A 14 -5.92 8.07 24.66
N ASN A 15 -6.99 7.97 23.88
CA ASN A 15 -6.90 7.99 22.42
C ASN A 15 -6.76 9.42 21.87
N THR A 16 -6.02 9.55 20.77
CA THR A 16 -5.93 10.77 19.98
C THR A 16 -5.86 10.43 18.50
N THR A 17 -6.27 11.37 17.65
CA THR A 17 -6.18 11.21 16.20
C THR A 17 -4.86 11.77 15.70
N ILE A 18 -4.11 10.98 14.93
CA ILE A 18 -2.95 11.49 14.20
C ILE A 18 -3.45 12.53 13.17
N PRO A 19 -3.04 13.81 13.26
CA PRO A 19 -3.48 14.87 12.36
C PRO A 19 -3.24 14.54 10.89
N TYR A 20 -4.14 14.99 10.01
CA TYR A 20 -4.11 14.67 8.58
C TYR A 20 -2.76 15.00 7.91
N GLU A 21 -2.17 16.16 8.23
CA GLU A 21 -0.88 16.58 7.69
C GLU A 21 0.25 15.59 8.03
N ILE A 22 0.24 15.05 9.26
CA ILE A 22 1.24 14.07 9.71
C ILE A 22 0.97 12.73 9.03
N ARG A 23 -0.28 12.29 8.95
CA ARG A 23 -0.64 11.04 8.24
C ARG A 23 -0.19 11.07 6.79
N LYS A 24 -0.46 12.16 6.06
CA LYS A 24 -0.08 12.31 4.66
C LYS A 24 1.45 12.29 4.48
N LYS A 25 2.20 12.93 5.37
CA LYS A 25 3.67 12.95 5.32
C LYS A 25 4.30 11.61 5.68
N CYS A 26 3.75 10.90 6.67
CA CYS A 26 4.26 9.62 7.15
C CYS A 26 3.68 8.40 6.43
N GLY A 27 2.70 8.59 5.53
CA GLY A 27 2.07 7.50 4.78
C GLY A 27 0.99 6.72 5.53
N PHE A 28 0.49 7.21 6.67
CA PHE A 28 -0.57 6.52 7.42
C PHE A 28 -1.92 6.60 6.70
N SER A 29 -2.54 5.45 6.56
CA SER A 29 -3.83 5.18 5.95
C SER A 29 -4.76 4.46 6.93
N ARG A 30 -6.01 4.27 6.51
CA ARG A 30 -7.00 3.56 7.33
C ARG A 30 -6.61 2.08 7.42
N ASN A 31 -6.79 1.48 8.59
CA ASN A 31 -6.49 0.07 8.88
C ASN A 31 -4.99 -0.30 8.87
N ASP A 32 -4.09 0.67 8.85
CA ASP A 32 -2.66 0.42 9.03
C ASP A 32 -2.36 -0.13 10.44
N LEU A 33 -1.39 -1.04 10.52
CA LEU A 33 -0.85 -1.49 11.79
C LEU A 33 0.17 -0.46 12.29
N ILE A 34 0.05 -0.08 13.55
CA ILE A 34 0.98 0.86 14.19
C ILE A 34 1.47 0.32 15.52
N SER A 35 2.71 0.62 15.86
CA SER A 35 3.29 0.37 17.18
C SER A 35 3.43 1.67 17.96
N PHE A 36 3.37 1.55 19.29
CA PHE A 36 3.69 2.61 20.23
C PHE A 36 4.90 2.15 21.04
N GLU A 37 5.96 2.95 21.06
CA GLU A 37 7.14 2.73 21.87
C GLU A 37 7.36 3.93 22.79
N GLU A 38 7.57 3.67 24.07
CA GLU A 38 8.02 4.68 25.02
C GLU A 38 9.52 4.95 24.79
N HIS A 39 9.89 6.21 24.53
CA HIS A 39 11.28 6.60 24.30
C HIS A 39 11.91 7.22 25.56
N ASP A 40 11.21 8.19 26.15
CA ASP A 40 11.57 8.87 27.41
C ASP A 40 10.31 9.07 28.25
N GLN A 41 10.44 9.65 29.46
CA GLN A 41 9.34 9.86 30.42
C GLN A 41 8.07 10.49 29.84
N ASN A 42 8.20 11.38 28.84
CA ASN A 42 7.09 12.14 28.28
C ASN A 42 6.97 12.00 26.75
N THR A 43 7.66 11.03 26.15
CA THR A 43 7.75 10.89 24.69
C THR A 43 7.34 9.49 24.27
N VAL A 44 6.30 9.42 23.44
CA VAL A 44 5.89 8.19 22.76
C VAL A 44 6.19 8.31 21.28
N ILE A 45 6.87 7.32 20.72
CA ILE A 45 7.12 7.18 19.29
C ILE A 45 6.04 6.27 18.71
N ILE A 46 5.44 6.72 17.61
CA ILE A 46 4.47 5.94 16.85
C ILE A 46 5.13 5.53 15.55
N ARG A 47 5.15 4.23 15.22
CA ARG A 47 5.65 3.73 13.94
C ARG A 47 4.58 3.00 13.15
N HIS A 48 4.66 3.15 11.83
CA HIS A 48 3.90 2.31 10.92
C HIS A 48 4.60 0.95 10.83
N GLU A 49 3.88 -0.13 11.13
CA GLU A 49 4.41 -1.48 11.10
C GLU A 49 3.92 -2.25 9.87
N LYS A 50 4.65 -3.29 9.49
CA LYS A 50 4.21 -4.27 8.50
C LYS A 50 4.25 -5.64 9.16
N VAL A 51 3.12 -6.33 9.19
CA VAL A 51 3.11 -7.75 9.55
C VAL A 51 3.82 -8.48 8.44
N CYS A 52 4.83 -9.27 8.81
CA CYS A 52 5.58 -10.06 7.87
C CYS A 52 5.90 -11.39 8.50
N ASP A 53 5.28 -12.43 7.97
CA ASP A 53 5.52 -13.80 8.40
C ASP A 53 6.82 -14.29 7.75
N GLY A 54 7.95 -13.97 8.38
CA GLY A 54 9.26 -14.57 8.03
C GLY A 54 10.27 -13.67 7.30
N CYS A 55 10.09 -12.35 7.20
CA CYS A 55 11.20 -11.50 6.75
C CYS A 55 12.22 -11.29 7.87
N GLY A 56 13.27 -12.11 7.83
CA GLY A 56 14.52 -11.85 8.57
C GLY A 56 15.07 -10.47 8.20
N LYS A 57 15.76 -9.84 9.17
CA LYS A 57 16.35 -8.50 9.09
C LYS A 57 17.09 -8.28 7.76
N LEU A 58 16.42 -7.68 6.78
CA LEU A 58 17.07 -7.25 5.55
C LEU A 58 17.95 -6.05 5.89
N ASN A 59 19.26 -6.26 5.85
CA ASN A 59 20.28 -5.27 6.12
C ASN A 59 20.09 -4.04 5.22
N LEU A 60 19.89 -2.87 5.84
CA LEU A 60 19.57 -1.57 5.23
C LEU A 60 20.70 -0.94 4.37
N ASN A 61 21.69 -1.73 3.94
CA ASN A 61 22.89 -1.21 3.24
C ASN A 61 22.97 -1.56 1.76
N GLU A 62 21.98 -2.24 1.18
CA GLU A 62 21.88 -2.35 -0.26
C GLU A 62 20.85 -1.36 -0.79
N LYS A 63 21.35 -0.26 -1.35
CA LYS A 63 20.66 0.50 -2.39
C LYS A 63 20.40 -0.42 -3.59
N LYS A 64 19.47 -1.36 -3.46
CA LYS A 64 18.73 -1.88 -4.59
C LYS A 64 17.41 -1.15 -4.56
N ALA A 65 17.03 -0.56 -5.69
CA ALA A 65 15.69 -0.06 -5.91
C ALA A 65 14.74 -1.05 -5.24
N VAL A 66 13.98 -0.58 -4.25
CA VAL A 66 12.97 -1.42 -3.60
C VAL A 66 12.11 -1.91 -4.74
N ALA A 67 12.26 -3.19 -5.08
CA ALA A 67 11.34 -3.87 -5.96
C ALA A 67 9.97 -3.63 -5.32
N LYS A 68 9.17 -2.83 -6.00
CA LYS A 68 7.74 -2.70 -5.78
C LYS A 68 7.25 -4.12 -5.46
N PRO A 69 6.60 -4.38 -4.32
CA PRO A 69 6.13 -5.72 -4.04
C PRO A 69 5.00 -5.97 -5.03
N THR A 70 5.34 -6.61 -6.14
CA THR A 70 4.38 -6.94 -7.17
C THR A 70 4.14 -8.43 -7.07
N ASN A 71 3.15 -8.82 -6.28
CA ASN A 71 2.13 -9.73 -6.83
C ASN A 71 1.31 -8.99 -7.92
N GLU A 72 1.99 -8.23 -8.77
CA GLU A 72 1.52 -7.91 -10.10
C GLU A 72 2.22 -9.01 -10.90
N GLU A 73 1.63 -10.21 -10.97
CA GLU A 73 1.81 -11.00 -12.19
C GLU A 73 1.60 -9.99 -13.31
N THR A 74 2.60 -9.82 -14.17
CA THR A 74 2.39 -8.91 -15.29
C THR A 74 1.19 -9.43 -16.07
N LEU A 75 0.46 -8.53 -16.75
CA LEU A 75 -0.66 -8.99 -17.58
C LEU A 75 -0.22 -10.11 -18.55
N LEU A 76 1.06 -10.09 -18.96
CA LEU A 76 1.68 -11.14 -19.76
C LEU A 76 1.86 -12.44 -18.99
N ASP A 77 2.39 -12.40 -17.76
CA ASP A 77 2.53 -13.61 -16.92
C ASP A 77 1.17 -14.27 -16.66
N PHE A 78 0.12 -13.48 -16.44
CA PHE A 78 -1.24 -13.99 -16.31
C PHE A 78 -1.73 -14.66 -17.60
N VAL A 79 -1.57 -13.99 -18.75
CA VAL A 79 -1.99 -14.54 -20.06
C VAL A 79 -1.23 -15.83 -20.37
N ASP A 80 0.08 -15.87 -20.08
CA ASP A 80 0.94 -17.04 -20.32
C ASP A 80 0.64 -18.19 -19.36
N SER A 81 0.05 -17.91 -18.19
CA SER A 81 -0.42 -18.94 -17.25
C SER A 81 -1.68 -19.68 -17.71
N LEU A 82 -2.45 -19.11 -18.64
CA LEU A 82 -3.70 -19.69 -19.16
C LEU A 82 -3.42 -20.84 -20.15
N SER A 83 -4.31 -21.83 -20.19
CA SER A 83 -4.30 -22.85 -21.24
C SER A 83 -4.66 -22.27 -22.61
N ARG A 84 -4.34 -22.98 -23.70
CA ARG A 84 -4.66 -22.51 -25.07
C ARG A 84 -6.15 -22.23 -25.29
N ASP A 85 -7.02 -23.05 -24.68
CA ASP A 85 -8.47 -22.87 -24.81
C ASP A 85 -8.93 -21.63 -24.04
N GLU A 86 -8.37 -21.37 -22.87
CA GLU A 86 -8.66 -20.18 -22.06
C GLU A 86 -8.11 -18.90 -22.72
N GLN A 87 -6.91 -18.93 -23.30
CA GLN A 87 -6.37 -17.81 -24.08
C GLN A 87 -7.28 -17.48 -25.29
N ALA A 88 -7.76 -18.50 -26.00
CA ALA A 88 -8.68 -18.31 -27.12
C ALA A 88 -10.02 -17.69 -26.67
N ALA A 89 -10.58 -18.15 -25.55
CA ALA A 89 -11.79 -17.57 -24.98
C ALA A 89 -11.60 -16.12 -24.52
N MET A 90 -10.48 -15.82 -23.86
CA MET A 90 -10.11 -14.47 -23.42
C MET A 90 -9.99 -13.52 -24.62
N LEU A 91 -9.28 -13.93 -25.68
CA LEU A 91 -9.13 -13.14 -26.90
C LEU A 91 -10.50 -12.83 -27.53
N GLN A 92 -11.36 -13.83 -27.67
CA GLN A 92 -12.72 -13.64 -28.21
C GLN A 92 -13.53 -12.65 -27.38
N HIS A 93 -13.43 -12.72 -26.05
CA HIS A 93 -14.14 -11.81 -25.16
C HIS A 93 -13.64 -10.37 -25.30
N LEU A 94 -12.32 -10.16 -25.35
CA LEU A 94 -11.72 -8.85 -25.53
C LEU A 94 -12.09 -8.24 -26.89
N CYS A 95 -12.08 -9.02 -27.97
CA CYS A 95 -12.52 -8.55 -29.29
C CYS A 95 -13.98 -8.08 -29.28
N LYS A 96 -14.89 -8.82 -28.61
CA LYS A 96 -16.30 -8.41 -28.48
C LYS A 96 -16.44 -7.09 -27.72
N LEU A 97 -15.73 -6.93 -26.61
CA LEU A 97 -15.75 -5.67 -25.84
C LEU A 97 -15.25 -4.50 -26.66
N TRP A 98 -14.20 -4.70 -27.46
CA TRP A 98 -13.61 -3.64 -28.27
C TRP A 98 -14.53 -3.20 -29.41
N LEU A 99 -15.22 -4.14 -30.06
CA LEU A 99 -16.23 -3.83 -31.07
C LEU A 99 -17.43 -3.08 -30.49
N ALA A 100 -17.94 -3.52 -29.33
CA ALA A 100 -19.05 -2.85 -28.65
C ALA A 100 -18.70 -1.42 -28.19
N ALA A 101 -17.45 -1.18 -27.77
CA ALA A 101 -16.99 0.16 -27.39
C ALA A 101 -16.85 1.12 -28.60
N GLY A 102 -16.73 0.60 -29.82
CA GLY A 102 -16.76 1.38 -31.05
C GLY A 102 -18.16 1.89 -31.41
N GLU A 103 -19.21 1.20 -30.97
CA GLU A 103 -20.62 1.56 -31.26
C GLU A 103 -21.17 2.62 -30.31
N THR A 104 -20.60 2.78 -29.11
CA THR A 104 -21.06 3.78 -28.12
C THR A 104 -20.48 5.18 -28.33
N ASN A 105 -19.60 5.36 -29.31
CA ASN A 105 -18.95 6.64 -29.64
C ASN A 105 -19.38 7.19 -31.02
N ALA A 106 -20.46 6.67 -31.59
CA ALA A 106 -21.07 7.12 -32.85
C ALA A 106 -22.45 7.75 -32.61
#